data_AF-A0A661YVH6-F1
#
_entry.id   AF-A0A661YVH6-F1
#
_cell.length_a   1.000
_cell.length_b   1.000
_cell.length_c   1.000
_cell.angle_alpha   90.00
_cell.angle_beta   90.00
_cell.angle_gamma   90.00
#
_symmetry.space_group_name_H-M   'P 1'
#
loop_
_entity.id
_entity.type
_entity.pdbx_description
1 polymer ?
#
loop_
_entity_poly.entity_id
_entity_poly.type
_entity_poly.pdbx_seq_one_letter_code
_entity_poly.pdbx_strand_id
1 'polypeptide(L)'
;QRSQMMVRILGLGPVREYIDASDGKKVSSQLFWIYFPDARPVLAKSVVFNRKNGGARLTYDDVFWKRLFSSFVYKEENVYDREISKYVRGKDALLESNRIKSEIFEMEQEMWEY
;
A
#
# COMPACT_ATOMS: atom_id res chain seq x y z
N GLN A 1 -0.31 26.08 10.96
CA GLN A 1 -1.11 24.85 11.12
C GLN A 1 -1.11 24.14 9.76
N ARG A 2 -0.70 22.87 9.67
CA ARG A 2 -0.84 22.03 8.45
C ARG A 2 -2.00 21.08 8.81
N SER A 3 -3.18 21.03 8.19
CA SER A 3 -3.59 21.20 6.79
C SER A 3 -3.20 20.13 5.79
N GLN A 4 -2.84 18.94 6.28
CA GLN A 4 -2.66 17.75 5.42
C GLN A 4 -3.09 16.48 6.17
N MET A 5 -3.78 15.56 5.50
CA MET A 5 -4.08 14.24 6.02
C MET A 5 -2.76 13.46 6.25
N MET A 6 -2.45 13.19 7.52
CA MET A 6 -1.31 12.34 7.88
C MET A 6 -1.73 10.89 7.86
N VAL A 7 -1.30 10.17 6.82
CA VAL A 7 -1.44 8.72 6.79
C VAL A 7 -0.35 8.05 7.64
N ARG A 8 -0.71 6.94 8.28
CA ARG A 8 0.21 6.14 9.06
C ARG A 8 0.15 4.69 8.62
N ILE A 9 1.31 4.08 8.41
CA ILE A 9 1.41 2.64 8.19
C ILE A 9 1.29 1.95 9.56
N LEU A 10 0.28 1.11 9.71
CA LEU A 10 0.03 0.35 10.94
C LEU A 10 0.81 -0.98 10.96
N GLY A 11 0.86 -1.65 9.81
CA GLY A 11 1.53 -2.94 9.67
C GLY A 11 1.92 -3.23 8.22
N LEU A 12 2.80 -4.21 8.07
CA LEU A 12 3.24 -4.74 6.78
C LEU A 12 2.75 -6.18 6.67
N GLY A 13 2.19 -6.52 5.51
CA GLY A 13 1.77 -7.88 5.21
C GLY A 13 2.46 -8.37 3.94
N PRO A 14 3.54 -9.17 4.03
CA PRO A 14 4.19 -9.71 2.86
C PRO A 14 3.25 -10.65 2.10
N VAL A 15 3.14 -10.43 0.79
CA VAL A 15 2.34 -11.28 -0.11
C VAL A 15 3.29 -12.19 -0.86
N ARG A 16 3.02 -13.49 -0.81
CA ARG A 16 3.74 -14.51 -1.58
C ARG A 16 2.89 -14.92 -2.77
N GLU A 17 3.47 -14.79 -3.96
CA GLU A 17 2.89 -15.37 -5.18
C GLU A 17 3.55 -16.73 -5.45
N TYR A 18 2.74 -17.76 -5.66
CA TYR A 18 3.20 -19.07 -6.09
C TYR A 18 2.27 -19.64 -7.15
N ILE A 19 2.81 -20.53 -7.98
CA ILE A 19 2.03 -21.27 -8.97
C ILE A 19 1.56 -22.53 -8.28
N ASP A 20 0.26 -22.74 -8.22
CA ASP A 20 -0.29 -23.98 -7.70
C ASP A 20 0.05 -25.12 -8.68
N ALA A 21 0.66 -26.19 -8.16
CA ALA A 21 1.09 -27.33 -8.95
C ALA A 21 -0.09 -28.11 -9.55
N SER A 22 -1.27 -27.99 -8.95
CA SER A 22 -2.47 -28.72 -9.41
C SER A 22 -3.22 -28.01 -10.52
N ASP A 23 -3.27 -26.66 -10.50
CA ASP A 23 -4.15 -25.87 -11.36
C ASP A 23 -3.39 -24.92 -12.31
N GLY A 24 -2.07 -24.80 -12.16
CA GLY A 24 -1.22 -23.90 -12.95
C GLY A 24 -1.54 -22.41 -12.76
N LYS A 25 -2.44 -22.08 -11.82
CA LYS A 25 -2.88 -20.72 -11.52
C LYS A 25 -1.89 -20.04 -10.58
N LYS A 26 -1.66 -18.74 -10.81
CA LYS A 26 -0.94 -17.88 -9.87
C LYS A 26 -1.86 -17.58 -8.69
N VAL A 27 -1.46 -18.03 -7.51
CA VAL A 27 -2.14 -17.75 -6.25
C VAL A 27 -1.28 -16.80 -5.44
N SER A 28 -1.88 -15.70 -5.00
CA SER A 28 -1.26 -14.74 -4.10
C SER A 28 -1.83 -14.98 -2.69
N SER A 29 -0.96 -15.24 -1.72
CA SER A 29 -1.35 -15.48 -0.33
C SER A 29 -0.60 -14.52 0.60
N GLN A 30 -1.35 -13.86 1.49
CA GLN A 30 -0.78 -13.04 2.54
C GLN A 30 -0.19 -13.94 3.63
N LEU A 31 1.07 -13.73 3.96
CA LEU A 31 1.80 -14.60 4.89
C LEU A 31 1.45 -14.31 6.35
N PHE A 32 1.82 -13.12 6.85
CA PHE A 32 1.59 -12.70 8.23
C PHE A 32 1.64 -11.17 8.34
N TRP A 33 1.09 -10.64 9.43
CA TRP A 33 1.17 -9.22 9.75
C TRP A 33 2.38 -8.93 10.63
N ILE A 34 3.13 -7.91 10.24
CA ILE A 34 4.24 -7.35 11.01
C ILE A 34 3.80 -5.98 11.49
N TYR A 35 3.86 -5.74 12.80
CA TYR A 35 3.59 -4.42 13.34
C TYR A 35 4.67 -3.43 12.88
N PHE A 36 4.26 -2.35 12.22
CA PHE A 36 5.21 -1.47 11.53
C PHE A 36 6.21 -0.79 12.49
N PRO A 37 5.80 -0.25 13.65
CA PRO A 37 6.74 0.35 14.61
C PRO A 37 7.88 -0.58 15.05
N ASP A 38 7.61 -1.87 15.25
CA ASP A 38 8.61 -2.86 15.67
C ASP A 38 9.57 -3.24 14.52
N ALA A 39 9.10 -3.12 13.27
CA ALA A 39 9.93 -3.36 12.09
C ALA A 39 10.86 -2.20 11.75
N ARG A 40 10.59 -0.97 12.21
CA ARG A 40 11.36 0.23 11.86
C ARG A 40 12.86 0.11 12.12
N PRO A 41 13.36 -0.42 13.26
CA PRO A 41 14.79 -0.52 13.51
C PRO A 41 15.52 -1.43 12.51
N VAL A 42 14.82 -2.41 11.94
CA VAL A 42 15.35 -3.31 10.91
C VAL A 42 15.33 -2.61 9.55
N LEU A 43 14.22 -1.94 9.21
CA LEU A 43 14.04 -1.21 7.95
C LEU A 43 14.92 0.04 7.82
N ALA A 44 15.29 0.66 8.95
CA ALA A 44 16.21 1.78 8.98
C ALA A 44 17.67 1.35 8.71
N LYS A 45 18.02 0.09 8.95
CA LYS A 45 19.37 -0.45 8.68
C LYS A 45 19.54 -0.93 7.25
N SER A 46 18.45 -1.27 6.57
CA SER A 46 18.48 -1.72 5.18
C SER A 46 18.43 -0.53 4.22
N VAL A 47 19.40 -0.46 3.31
CA VAL A 47 19.49 0.59 2.29
C VAL A 47 18.74 0.14 1.04
N VAL A 48 17.90 1.03 0.51
CA VAL A 48 17.22 0.84 -0.76
C VAL A 48 18.16 1.23 -1.89
N PHE A 49 18.39 0.31 -2.83
CA PHE A 49 19.17 0.60 -4.02
C PHE A 49 18.38 1.52 -4.97
N ASN A 50 18.76 2.80 -5.03
CA ASN A 50 18.22 3.72 -6.02
C ASN A 50 19.02 3.64 -7.33
N ARG A 51 18.43 3.02 -8.36
CA ARG A 51 19.04 2.91 -9.70
C ARG A 51 19.23 4.26 -10.41
N LYS A 52 18.47 5.30 -10.04
CA LYS A 52 18.45 6.59 -10.73
C LYS A 52 19.39 7.63 -10.11
N ASN A 53 19.80 7.47 -8.86
CA ASN A 53 20.63 8.45 -8.18
C ASN A 53 21.56 7.75 -7.17
N GLY A 54 22.84 7.60 -7.53
CA GLY A 54 23.85 6.89 -6.73
C GLY A 54 24.30 7.62 -5.46
N GLY A 55 23.93 8.90 -5.30
CA GLY A 55 24.32 9.72 -4.15
C GLY A 55 23.36 9.65 -2.96
N ALA A 56 22.07 9.37 -3.19
CA ALA A 56 21.06 9.35 -2.14
C ALA A 56 20.84 7.92 -1.61
N ARG A 57 21.52 7.58 -0.51
CA ARG A 57 21.22 6.36 0.25
C ARG A 57 19.94 6.60 1.04
N LEU A 58 18.83 6.04 0.57
CA LEU A 58 17.55 6.02 1.31
C LEU A 58 17.43 4.69 2.03
N THR A 59 16.93 4.72 3.27
CA THR A 59 16.58 3.50 3.99
C THR A 59 15.17 3.03 3.63
N TYR A 60 14.82 1.78 3.92
CA TYR A 60 13.43 1.35 3.72
C TYR A 60 12.47 2.15 4.62
N ASP A 61 12.90 2.52 5.82
CA ASP A 61 12.12 3.40 6.71
C ASP A 61 11.82 4.75 6.03
N ASP A 62 12.82 5.37 5.38
CA ASP A 62 12.62 6.63 4.65
C ASP A 62 11.61 6.47 3.50
N VAL A 63 11.68 5.36 2.77
CA VAL A 63 10.77 5.08 1.64
C VAL A 63 9.34 4.93 2.13
N PHE A 64 9.11 4.21 3.23
CA PHE A 64 7.79 4.03 3.81
C PHE A 64 7.26 5.33 4.42
N TRP A 65 8.10 6.07 5.15
CA TRP A 65 7.74 7.32 5.79
C TRP A 65 7.39 8.41 4.77
N LYS A 66 8.21 8.56 3.71
CA LYS A 66 7.98 9.53 2.64
C LYS A 66 6.98 9.05 1.57
N ARG A 67 6.44 7.84 1.74
CA ARG A 67 5.56 7.15 0.76
C ARG A 67 6.14 7.11 -0.66
N LEU A 68 7.44 6.86 -0.79
CA LEU A 68 8.11 6.74 -2.08
C LEU A 68 7.90 5.34 -2.69
N PHE A 69 6.63 4.91 -2.78
CA PHE A 69 6.24 3.63 -3.33
C PHE A 69 4.93 3.74 -4.12
N SER A 70 4.76 2.89 -5.12
CA SER A 70 3.47 2.72 -5.79
C SER A 70 2.54 1.89 -4.91
N SER A 71 1.30 2.34 -4.74
CA SER A 71 0.28 1.61 -4.00
C SER A 71 -1.04 1.61 -4.75
N PHE A 72 -1.81 0.56 -4.57
CA PHE A 72 -3.22 0.48 -4.94
C PHE A 72 -4.02 0.10 -3.69
N VAL A 73 -5.30 0.47 -3.68
CA VAL A 73 -6.24 0.08 -2.64
C VAL A 73 -6.58 -1.38 -2.87
N TYR A 74 -6.37 -2.21 -1.86
CA TYR A 74 -6.68 -3.64 -1.92
C TYR A 74 -8.11 -3.94 -1.47
N LYS A 75 -8.55 -3.20 -0.45
CA LYS A 75 -9.85 -3.34 0.21
C LYS A 75 -10.20 -2.00 0.85
N GLU A 76 -11.48 -1.68 0.82
CA GLU A 76 -12.09 -0.60 1.58
C GLU A 76 -13.14 -1.17 2.54
N GLU A 77 -13.56 -0.37 3.50
CA GLU A 77 -14.70 -0.72 4.34
C GLU A 77 -15.96 -0.72 3.46
N ASN A 78 -16.61 -1.87 3.34
CA ASN A 78 -17.85 -2.00 2.61
C ASN A 78 -18.81 -2.96 3.31
N VAL A 79 -20.10 -2.84 3.01
CA VAL A 79 -21.19 -3.59 3.64
C VAL A 79 -20.99 -5.11 3.54
N TYR A 80 -20.27 -5.58 2.52
CA TYR A 80 -20.10 -7.00 2.23
C TYR A 80 -18.71 -7.54 2.59
N ASP A 81 -17.86 -6.74 3.22
CA ASP A 81 -16.46 -7.02 3.53
C ASP A 81 -15.62 -7.62 2.36
N ARG A 82 -15.93 -7.23 1.12
CA ARG A 82 -15.31 -7.78 -0.10
C ARG A 82 -14.09 -6.99 -0.53
N GLU A 83 -13.07 -7.69 -1.00
CA GLU A 83 -11.91 -7.10 -1.68
C GLU A 83 -12.29 -6.61 -3.08
N ILE A 84 -11.58 -5.59 -3.58
CA ILE A 84 -11.83 -4.99 -4.90
C ILE A 84 -11.73 -6.04 -6.02
N SER A 85 -10.78 -6.97 -5.87
CA SER A 85 -10.53 -8.09 -6.77
C SER A 85 -11.72 -9.06 -6.91
N LYS A 86 -12.65 -9.09 -5.93
CA LYS A 86 -13.78 -10.03 -5.93
C LYS A 86 -14.95 -9.55 -6.77
N TYR A 87 -15.10 -8.23 -6.98
CA TYR A 87 -16.20 -7.67 -7.76
C TYR A 87 -15.75 -6.96 -9.05
N VAL A 88 -14.47 -6.58 -9.16
CA VAL A 88 -13.91 -5.99 -10.38
C VAL A 88 -12.71 -6.82 -10.87
N ARG A 89 -12.66 -7.10 -12.17
CA ARG A 89 -11.59 -7.91 -12.79
C ARG A 89 -10.69 -7.07 -13.68
N GLY A 90 -9.39 -7.37 -13.67
CA GLY A 90 -8.43 -6.82 -14.63
C GLY A 90 -8.19 -5.32 -14.46
N LYS A 91 -8.21 -4.58 -15.57
CA LYS A 91 -7.88 -3.14 -15.61
C LYS A 91 -8.88 -2.29 -14.81
N ASP A 92 -10.12 -2.74 -14.73
CA ASP A 92 -11.17 -2.03 -14.03
C ASP A 92 -10.91 -1.98 -12.51
N ALA A 93 -10.20 -2.97 -11.95
CA ALA A 93 -9.86 -2.98 -10.54
C ALA A 93 -8.86 -1.85 -10.19
N LEU A 94 -7.98 -1.50 -11.13
CA LEU A 94 -7.06 -0.37 -10.96
C LEU A 94 -7.80 0.97 -11.07
N LEU A 95 -8.79 1.07 -11.97
CA LEU A 95 -9.66 2.25 -12.07
C LEU A 95 -10.47 2.45 -10.80
N GLU A 96 -11.03 1.37 -10.24
CA GLU A 96 -11.78 1.41 -9.00
C GLU A 96 -10.89 1.82 -7.81
N SER A 97 -9.68 1.24 -7.72
CA SER A 97 -8.70 1.69 -6.73
C SER A 97 -8.35 3.17 -6.87
N ASN A 98 -8.30 3.71 -8.09
CA ASN A 98 -8.04 5.13 -8.30
C ASN A 98 -9.25 5.98 -7.92
N ARG A 99 -10.48 5.52 -8.19
CA ARG A 99 -11.73 6.17 -7.78
C ARG A 99 -11.77 6.36 -6.26
N ILE A 100 -11.53 5.28 -5.51
CA ILE A 100 -11.51 5.29 -4.03
C ILE A 100 -10.41 6.24 -3.52
N LYS A 101 -9.25 6.24 -4.18
CA LYS A 101 -8.16 7.15 -3.80
C LYS A 101 -8.53 8.62 -4.02
N SER A 102 -9.26 8.95 -5.09
CA SER A 102 -9.79 10.29 -5.32
C SER A 102 -10.85 10.67 -4.30
N GLU A 103 -11.73 9.75 -3.94
CA GLU A 103 -12.77 9.98 -2.92
C GLU A 103 -12.15 10.32 -1.55
N ILE A 104 -11.10 9.61 -1.13
CA ILE A 104 -10.33 9.93 0.09
C ILE A 104 -9.70 11.33 0.01
N PHE A 105 -9.26 11.75 -1.18
CA PHE A 105 -8.69 13.07 -1.40
C PHE A 105 -9.75 14.18 -1.40
N GLU A 106 -10.93 13.92 -1.96
CA GLU A 106 -12.07 14.86 -1.92
C GLU A 106 -12.57 15.04 -0.49
N MET A 107 -12.75 13.95 0.26
CA MET A 107 -13.05 14.00 1.70
C MET A 107 -12.00 14.80 2.48
N GLU A 108 -10.73 14.72 2.10
CA GLU A 108 -9.70 15.58 2.68
C GLU A 108 -10.05 17.05 2.43
N GLN A 109 -10.26 17.46 1.18
CA GLN A 109 -10.55 18.85 0.81
C GLN A 109 -11.81 19.39 1.50
N GLU A 110 -12.88 18.60 1.56
CA GLU A 110 -14.15 19.01 2.18
C GLU A 110 -14.00 19.26 3.70
N MET A 111 -13.15 18.48 4.39
CA MET A 111 -12.86 18.73 5.82
C MET A 111 -12.02 19.99 6.06
N TRP A 112 -11.42 20.59 5.02
CA TRP A 112 -10.69 21.85 5.11
C TRP A 112 -11.55 23.09 4.83
N GLU A 113 -12.66 22.97 4.11
CA GLU A 113 -13.52 24.08 3.68
C GLU A 113 -14.52 24.57 4.76
N TYR A 114 -14.18 24.43 6.05
CA TYR A 114 -14.97 24.92 7.20
C TYR A 114 -14.08 25.62 8.24
#